data_AF-A0A6G3SRU8-F1
#
_entry.id   AF-A0A6G3SRU8-F1
#
_cell.length_a   1.000
_cell.length_b   1.000
_cell.length_c   1.000
_cell.angle_alpha   90.00
_cell.angle_beta   90.00
_cell.angle_gamma   90.00
#
_symmetry.space_group_name_H-M   'P 1'
#
loop_
_entity.id
_entity.type
_entity.pdbx_description
1 polymer ?
#
loop_
_entity_poly.entity_id
_entity_poly.type
_entity_poly.pdbx_seq_one_letter_code
_entity_poly.pdbx_strand_id
1 'polypeptide(L)' 'EPWRDGRVDVMTATPEPGGAAPEFTSALLRPDGHVAWADGTVPELETALRRWFGPAARR' A
#
# COMPACT_ATOMS: atom_id res chain seq x y z
N GLU A 1 -0.93 4.36 -13.30
CA GLU A 1 -0.10 3.26 -12.78
C GLU A 1 -0.93 1.97 -12.79
N PRO A 2 -0.34 0.78 -13.01
CA PRO A 2 -1.09 -0.41 -13.44
C PRO A 2 -2.05 -1.03 -12.41
N TRP A 3 -2.03 -0.62 -11.14
CA TRP A 3 -3.01 -1.04 -10.12
C TRP A 3 -4.00 0.06 -9.71
N ARG A 4 -3.88 1.26 -10.29
CA ARG A 4 -4.79 2.40 -10.04
C ARG A 4 -6.02 2.39 -10.95
N ASP A 5 -6.59 1.22 -11.18
CA ASP A 5 -7.81 1.00 -11.95
C ASP A 5 -9.04 0.85 -11.04
N GLY A 6 -9.00 1.52 -9.88
CA GLY A 6 -10.03 1.43 -8.83
C GLY A 6 -9.77 0.35 -7.77
N ARG A 7 -8.70 -0.44 -7.89
CA ARG A 7 -8.30 -1.44 -6.88
C ARG A 7 -7.38 -0.89 -5.79
N VAL A 8 -6.52 0.06 -6.13
CA VAL A 8 -5.53 0.65 -5.22
C VAL A 8 -5.45 2.15 -5.44
N ASP A 9 -5.55 2.91 -4.35
CA ASP A 9 -5.30 4.34 -4.31
C ASP A 9 -3.99 4.64 -3.57
N VAL A 10 -3.28 5.69 -4.00
CA VAL A 10 -2.06 6.16 -3.32
C VAL A 10 -2.38 7.46 -2.59
N MET A 11 -2.21 7.43 -1.28
CA MET A 11 -2.49 8.55 -0.39
C MET A 11 -1.24 8.89 0.43
N THR A 12 -1.00 10.18 0.62
CA THR A 12 -0.01 10.68 1.59
C THR A 12 -0.75 11.08 2.85
N ALA A 13 -0.34 10.54 4.00
CA ALA A 13 -0.91 10.84 5.30
C ALA A 13 0.18 11.34 6.24
N THR A 14 -0.21 12.15 7.23
CA THR A 14 0.67 12.59 8.32
C THR A 14 0.06 12.08 9.62
N PRO A 15 0.86 11.53 10.56
CA PRO A 15 0.36 11.15 11.87
C PRO A 15 -0.29 12.36 12.56
N GLU A 16 -1.42 12.13 13.22
CA GLU A 16 -2.10 13.17 13.99
C GLU A 16 -1.20 13.68 15.14
N PRO A 17 -1.21 14.99 15.44
CA PRO A 17 -0.44 15.54 16.56
C PRO A 17 -0.79 14.85 17.89
N GLY A 18 0.23 14.35 18.59
CA GLY A 18 0.05 13.62 19.85
C GLY A 18 -0.40 12.15 19.69
N GLY A 19 -0.65 11.70 18.46
CA GLY A 19 -0.85 10.29 18.14
C GLY A 19 0.47 9.52 18.10
N ALA A 20 0.40 8.20 18.31
CA ALA A 20 1.54 7.33 18.08
C ALA A 20 1.84 7.28 16.57
N ALA A 21 3.04 7.69 16.19
CA ALA A 21 3.51 7.52 14.81
C ALA A 21 3.70 6.03 14.52
N PRO A 22 3.33 5.55 13.33
CA PRO A 22 3.65 4.19 12.92
C PRO A 22 5.18 4.00 12.82
N GLU A 23 5.64 2.77 13.05
CA GLU A 23 7.05 2.39 12.86
C GLU A 23 7.44 2.27 11.37
N PHE A 24 6.57 2.69 10.46
CA PHE A 24 6.76 2.69 9.02
C PHE A 24 6.39 4.04 8.39
N THR A 25 7.01 4.36 7.26
CA THR A 25 6.77 5.55 6.44
C THR A 25 5.77 5.31 5.31
N SER A 26 5.61 4.06 4.88
CA SER A 26 4.74 3.63 3.80
C SER A 26 4.15 2.25 4.09
N ALA A 27 2.87 2.07 3.76
CA ALA A 27 2.19 0.80 3.90
C ALA A 27 1.17 0.57 2.78
N LEU A 28 0.98 -0.70 2.43
CA LEU A 28 -0.10 -1.16 1.57
C LEU A 28 -1.21 -1.71 2.46
N LEU A 29 -2.38 -1.09 2.42
CA LEU A 29 -3.55 -1.50 3.19
C LEU A 29 -4.52 -2.30 2.32
N ARG A 30 -5.09 -3.36 2.89
CA ARG A 30 -6.20 -4.09 2.29
C ARG A 30 -7.54 -3.39 2.59
N PRO A 31 -8.60 -3.63 1.80
CA PRO A 31 -9.93 -3.07 2.06
C PRO A 31 -10.50 -3.43 3.45
N ASP A 32 -10.06 -4.54 4.05
CA ASP A 32 -10.43 -4.96 5.40
C ASP A 32 -9.57 -4.32 6.51
N GLY A 33 -8.72 -3.35 6.19
CA GLY A 33 -7.93 -2.57 7.16
C GLY A 33 -6.61 -3.22 7.59
N HIS A 34 -6.29 -4.42 7.11
CA HIS A 34 -5.00 -5.07 7.42
C HIS A 34 -3.86 -4.55 6.56
N VAL A 35 -2.68 -4.42 7.16
CA VAL A 35 -1.42 -4.11 6.47
C VAL A 35 -0.94 -5.35 5.70
N ALA A 36 -0.80 -5.22 4.38
CA ALA A 36 -0.28 -6.27 3.50
C ALA A 36 1.24 -6.19 3.28
N TRP A 37 1.81 -5.00 3.46
CA TRP A 37 3.24 -4.70 3.32
C TRP A 37 3.53 -3.34 3.99
N ALA A 38 4.73 -3.15 4.54
CA ALA A 38 5.19 -1.88 5.09
C ALA A 38 6.72 -1.74 4.93
N ASP A 39 7.19 -0.55 4.55
CA ASP A 39 8.60 -0.12 4.55
C ASP A 39 9.63 -1.15 4.06
N GLY A 40 9.42 -1.64 2.84
CA GLY A 40 10.38 -2.47 2.11
C GLY A 40 10.85 -1.85 0.81
N THR A 41 11.37 -2.69 -0.07
CA THR A 41 11.79 -2.34 -1.42
C THR A 41 10.62 -2.30 -2.41
N VAL A 42 10.78 -1.58 -3.53
CA VAL A 42 9.78 -1.54 -4.61
C VAL A 42 9.43 -2.94 -5.16
N PRO A 43 10.39 -3.87 -5.38
CA PRO A 43 10.05 -5.24 -5.79
C PRO A 43 9.19 -6.02 -4.79
N GLU A 44 9.36 -5.78 -3.49
CA GLU A 44 8.54 -6.40 -2.44
C GLU A 44 7.13 -5.82 -2.44
N LEU A 45 6.99 -4.49 -2.61
CA LEU A 45 5.71 -3.83 -2.79
C LEU A 45 4.97 -4.39 -4.02
N GLU A 46 5.64 -4.52 -5.16
CA GLU A 46 5.02 -5.11 -6.35
C GLU A 46 4.59 -6.55 -6.15
N THR A 47 5.36 -7.32 -5.38
CA THR A 47 5.02 -8.71 -5.04
C THR A 47 3.78 -8.76 -4.16
N ALA A 48 3.66 -7.86 -3.17
CA ALA A 48 2.47 -7.71 -2.35
C ALA A 48 1.26 -7.27 -3.18
N LEU A 49 1.42 -6.29 -4.08
CA LEU A 49 0.36 -5.83 -5.00
C LEU A 49 -0.17 -6.98 -5.87
N ARG A 50 0.73 -7.78 -6.47
CA ARG A 50 0.34 -8.97 -7.24
C ARG A 50 -0.42 -10.00 -6.42
N ARG A 51 0.03 -10.25 -5.18
CA ARG A 51 -0.56 -11.25 -4.28
C ARG A 51 -1.97 -10.86 -3.83
N TRP A 52 -2.19 -9.60 -3.48
CA TRP A 52 -3.42 -9.15 -2.83
C TRP A 52 -4.43 -8.48 -3.77
N PHE A 53 -3.96 -7.84 -4.84
CA PHE A 53 -4.79 -7.08 -5.78
C PHE A 53 -4.75 -7.64 -7.21
N GLY A 54 -4.07 -8.76 -7.42
CA GLY A 54 -3.97 -9.45 -8.71
C GLY A 54 -2.92 -8.84 -9.64
N PRO A 55 -2.81 -9.33 -10.88
CA PRO A 55 -1.84 -8.82 -11.84
C PRO A 55 -2.07 -7.33 -12.16
N ALA A 56 -0.99 -6.67 -12.56
CA ALA A 56 -1.03 -5.32 -13.12
C ALA A 56 -2.00 -5.26 -14.31
N ALA A 57 -2.84 -4.24 -14.36
CA ALA A 57 -3.65 -3.97 -15.54
C ALA A 57 -2.72 -3.75 -16.75
N ARG A 58 -3.11 -4.34 -17.88
CA ARG A 58 -2.56 -3.96 -19.18
C ARG A 58 -2.99 -2.51 -19.41
N ARG A 59 -2.02 -1.63 -19.64
CA ARG A 59 -2.27 -0.23 -19.99
C ARG A 59 -2.99 -0.12 -21.32
#